data_AF-A0A958WRX4-F1
#
_entry.id   AF-A0A958WRX4-F1
#
_cell.length_a   1.000
_cell.length_b   1.000
_cell.length_c   1.000
_cell.angle_alpha   90.00
_cell.angle_beta   90.00
_cell.angle_gamma   90.00
#
_symmetry.space_group_name_H-M   'P 1'
#
loop_
_entity.id
_entity.type
_entity.pdbx_description
1 polymer ?
#
loop_
_entity_poly.entity_id
_entity_poly.type
_entity_poly.pdbx_seq_one_letter_code
_entity_poly.pdbx_strand_id
1 'polypeptide(L)'
;MKRFIPFLLIILSLLVISQHYLWGQASLPLSRTSWDAGPPTGWTDNNDTNPAYTSIFACSGNNGGRLDNSGENYVVQFSSTPNQLTYTIKASATTTSSFLVEESSNGTTWLTVNNITTLP
;
A
#
# COMPACT_ATOMS: atom_id res chain seq x y z
N MET A 1 -11.82 -13.69 46.36
CA MET A 1 -11.63 -12.57 45.41
C MET A 1 -10.24 -12.53 44.72
N LYS A 2 -9.23 -13.34 45.08
CA LYS A 2 -7.88 -13.26 44.46
C LYS A 2 -7.72 -13.93 43.08
N ARG A 3 -8.70 -14.74 42.63
CA ARG A 3 -8.65 -15.50 41.36
C ARG A 3 -9.17 -14.75 40.13
N PHE A 4 -9.84 -13.61 40.31
CA PHE A 4 -10.42 -12.82 39.21
C PHE A 4 -9.43 -11.86 38.56
N ILE A 5 -8.43 -11.40 39.31
CA ILE A 5 -7.41 -10.46 38.86
C ILE A 5 -6.51 -11.01 37.72
N PRO A 6 -5.99 -12.26 37.77
CA PRO A 6 -5.15 -12.76 36.68
C PRO A 6 -5.93 -13.01 35.38
N PHE A 7 -7.20 -13.41 35.48
CA PHE A 7 -8.06 -13.63 34.30
C PHE A 7 -8.39 -12.31 33.58
N LEU A 8 -8.68 -11.25 34.35
CA LEU A 8 -8.91 -9.91 33.82
C LEU A 8 -7.65 -9.34 33.14
N LEU A 9 -6.47 -9.56 33.71
CA LEU A 9 -5.19 -9.14 33.13
C LEU A 9 -4.89 -9.87 31.81
N ILE A 10 -5.18 -11.17 31.71
CA ILE A 10 -5.00 -11.94 30.46
C ILE A 10 -5.95 -11.44 29.36
N ILE A 11 -7.22 -11.19 29.69
CA ILE A 11 -8.19 -10.66 28.71
C ILE A 11 -7.77 -9.26 28.25
N LEU A 12 -7.32 -8.39 29.16
CA LEU A 12 -6.84 -7.05 28.80
C LEU A 12 -5.58 -7.12 27.93
N SER A 13 -4.69 -8.09 28.18
CA SER A 13 -3.49 -8.33 27.38
C SER A 13 -3.83 -8.79 25.96
N LEU A 14 -4.78 -9.73 25.83
CA LEU A 14 -5.24 -10.24 24.52
C LEU A 14 -5.97 -9.16 23.71
N LEU A 15 -6.73 -8.27 24.38
CA LEU A 15 -7.40 -7.14 23.74
C LEU A 15 -6.38 -6.11 23.21
N VAL A 16 -5.32 -5.82 23.96
CA VAL A 16 -4.24 -4.91 23.52
C VAL A 16 -3.46 -5.50 22.34
N ILE A 17 -3.17 -6.82 22.34
CA ILE A 17 -2.48 -7.49 21.22
C ILE A 17 -3.35 -7.51 19.96
N SER A 18 -4.68 -7.63 20.09
CA SER A 18 -5.61 -7.63 18.95
C SER A 18 -5.68 -6.30 18.20
N GLN A 19 -5.29 -5.19 18.85
CA GLN A 19 -5.33 -3.85 18.25
C GLN A 19 -4.19 -3.62 17.25
N HIS A 20 -3.14 -4.46 17.29
CA HIS A 20 -1.97 -4.33 16.41
C HIS A 20 -2.13 -4.99 15.03
N TYR A 21 -3.31 -5.55 14.71
CA TYR A 21 -3.60 -6.19 13.42
C TYR A 21 -4.78 -5.56 12.67
N LEU A 22 -5.22 -4.36 13.05
CA LEU A 22 -6.28 -3.64 12.32
C LEU A 22 -5.72 -2.89 11.10
N TRP A 23 -4.90 -3.55 10.29
CA TRP A 23 -4.75 -3.14 8.90
C TRP A 23 -5.99 -3.63 8.18
N GLY A 24 -7.01 -2.77 8.05
CA GLY A 24 -8.26 -3.15 7.41
C GLY A 24 -7.96 -3.69 6.02
N GLN A 25 -8.23 -4.95 5.74
CA GLN A 25 -7.90 -5.55 4.45
C GLN A 25 -8.86 -5.06 3.37
N ALA A 26 -8.35 -4.86 2.16
CA ALA A 26 -9.17 -4.57 1.00
C ALA A 26 -9.86 -5.84 0.50
N SER A 27 -11.13 -5.72 0.12
CA SER A 27 -11.89 -6.80 -0.53
C SER A 27 -11.66 -6.76 -2.04
N LEU A 28 -11.53 -7.93 -2.66
CA LEU A 28 -11.41 -8.07 -4.10
C LEU A 28 -12.80 -8.27 -4.76
N PRO A 29 -13.02 -7.82 -6.01
CA PRO A 29 -12.10 -7.03 -6.83
C PRO A 29 -12.00 -5.57 -6.32
N LEU A 30 -10.86 -4.94 -6.57
CA LEU A 30 -10.66 -3.54 -6.20
C LEU A 30 -10.02 -2.75 -7.33
N SER A 31 -10.30 -1.45 -7.35
CA SER A 31 -9.68 -0.49 -8.26
C SER A 31 -9.48 0.83 -7.54
N ARG A 32 -8.32 1.45 -7.71
CA ARG A 32 -8.04 2.80 -7.21
C ARG A 32 -7.79 3.75 -8.37
N THR A 33 -8.70 4.71 -8.56
CA THR A 33 -8.61 5.73 -9.61
C THR A 33 -8.52 7.15 -9.03
N SER A 34 -8.66 7.29 -7.71
CA SER A 34 -8.49 8.55 -6.96
C SER A 34 -7.35 8.38 -5.97
N TRP A 35 -6.34 9.24 -6.05
CA TRP A 35 -5.11 9.19 -5.26
C TRP A 35 -4.96 10.39 -4.33
N ASP A 36 -5.69 11.48 -4.56
CA ASP A 36 -5.72 12.72 -3.76
C ASP A 36 -6.67 12.68 -2.55
N ALA A 37 -7.51 11.66 -2.42
CA ALA A 37 -8.52 11.53 -1.36
C ALA A 37 -8.00 10.77 -0.12
N GLY A 38 -6.68 10.59 -0.01
CA GLY A 38 -6.04 9.71 0.96
C GLY A 38 -6.16 8.22 0.61
N PRO A 39 -5.43 7.34 1.32
CA PRO A 39 -5.47 5.90 1.09
C PRO A 39 -6.82 5.30 1.51
N PRO A 40 -7.49 4.52 0.63
CA PRO A 40 -8.65 3.71 1.01
C PRO A 40 -8.30 2.66 2.07
N THR A 41 -9.32 1.99 2.63
CA THR A 41 -9.10 0.85 3.54
C THR A 41 -8.21 -0.20 2.90
N GLY A 42 -7.16 -0.60 3.62
CA GLY A 42 -6.17 -1.58 3.18
C GLY A 42 -5.06 -1.01 2.33
N TRP A 43 -5.03 0.30 2.11
CA TRP A 43 -3.95 0.97 1.43
C TRP A 43 -3.03 1.69 2.41
N THR A 44 -1.76 1.76 2.04
CA THR A 44 -0.76 2.59 2.68
C THR A 44 0.02 3.30 1.58
N ASP A 45 0.06 4.62 1.67
CA ASP A 45 0.77 5.49 0.71
C ASP A 45 2.08 5.95 1.39
N ASN A 46 3.21 5.46 0.89
CA ASN A 46 4.54 5.74 1.45
C ASN A 46 5.31 6.69 0.52
N ASN A 47 4.79 7.89 0.30
CA ASN A 47 5.29 8.84 -0.69
C ASN A 47 5.15 10.30 -0.23
N ASP A 48 5.66 10.56 0.97
CA ASP A 48 5.64 11.86 1.64
C ASP A 48 4.23 12.46 1.75
N THR A 49 4.12 13.78 1.84
CA THR A 49 2.87 14.50 2.09
C THR A 49 1.98 14.65 0.85
N ASN A 50 2.40 14.14 -0.31
CA ASN A 50 1.67 14.33 -1.56
C ASN A 50 1.57 13.03 -2.37
N PRO A 51 0.54 12.21 -2.10
CA PRO A 51 0.39 10.90 -2.72
C PRO A 51 -0.05 10.95 -4.20
N ALA A 52 -0.34 12.12 -4.76
CA ALA A 52 -0.92 12.23 -6.09
C ALA A 52 -0.36 13.39 -6.90
N TYR A 53 -0.34 13.21 -8.22
CA TYR A 53 -0.17 14.32 -9.15
C TYR A 53 -1.50 15.03 -9.40
N THR A 54 -1.66 16.25 -8.88
CA THR A 54 -2.89 17.06 -9.02
C THR A 54 -2.80 18.16 -10.07
N SER A 55 -1.63 18.77 -10.31
CA SER A 55 -1.51 19.79 -11.38
C SER A 55 -0.09 20.14 -11.89
N ILE A 56 1.00 19.61 -11.32
CA ILE A 56 2.38 20.09 -11.65
C ILE A 56 3.27 19.03 -12.37
N PHE A 57 2.61 18.01 -12.97
CA PHE A 57 3.03 17.18 -14.13
C PHE A 57 3.46 15.71 -13.91
N ALA A 58 2.75 14.78 -14.56
CA ALA A 58 3.07 13.33 -14.68
C ALA A 58 2.30 12.53 -15.79
N CYS A 59 1.73 13.03 -16.88
CA CYS A 59 2.12 14.11 -17.77
C CYS A 59 0.85 14.91 -18.16
N SER A 60 0.70 16.11 -17.58
CA SER A 60 -0.41 17.10 -17.71
C SER A 60 -1.69 16.96 -16.86
N GLY A 61 -1.76 15.97 -15.97
CA GLY A 61 -2.74 15.94 -14.87
C GLY A 61 -3.87 14.93 -15.06
N ASN A 62 -3.91 13.96 -14.16
CA ASN A 62 -5.12 13.30 -13.69
C ASN A 62 -4.69 12.49 -12.47
N ASN A 63 -5.45 12.66 -11.38
CA ASN A 63 -5.33 12.07 -10.06
C ASN A 63 -4.70 10.66 -10.07
N GLY A 64 -3.38 10.60 -10.15
CA GLY A 64 -2.60 9.40 -10.35
C GLY A 64 -1.52 9.35 -9.31
N GLY A 65 -1.19 8.14 -8.87
CA GLY A 65 -0.18 7.95 -7.85
C GLY A 65 1.16 8.59 -8.26
N ARG A 66 1.76 9.33 -7.34
CA ARG A 66 3.10 9.89 -7.41
C ARG A 66 4.15 8.93 -6.84
N LEU A 67 5.21 8.68 -7.62
CA LEU A 67 6.39 7.87 -7.29
C LEU A 67 7.62 8.51 -7.98
N ASP A 68 8.05 9.66 -7.49
CA ASP A 68 9.16 10.45 -8.06
C ASP A 68 10.44 10.46 -7.24
N ASN A 69 10.42 9.89 -6.05
CA ASN A 69 11.61 9.66 -5.24
C ASN A 69 11.88 8.17 -5.03
N SER A 70 13.14 7.84 -4.72
CA SER A 70 13.54 6.47 -4.38
C SER A 70 12.91 6.03 -3.06
N GLY A 71 12.42 4.79 -3.01
CA GLY A 71 11.80 4.20 -1.82
C GLY A 71 10.31 4.47 -1.68
N GLU A 72 9.74 5.30 -2.54
CA GLU A 72 8.30 5.55 -2.54
C GLU A 72 7.53 4.33 -3.04
N ASN A 73 6.38 4.06 -2.42
CA ASN A 73 5.53 2.93 -2.81
C ASN A 73 4.09 3.09 -2.35
N TYR A 74 3.23 2.25 -2.93
CA TYR A 74 1.88 2.00 -2.45
C TYR A 74 1.76 0.54 -2.07
N VAL A 75 1.26 0.30 -0.86
CA VAL A 75 1.00 -1.06 -0.38
C VAL A 75 -0.50 -1.24 -0.25
N VAL A 76 -1.00 -2.35 -0.79
CA VAL A 76 -2.38 -2.79 -0.59
C VAL A 76 -2.38 -4.16 0.11
N GLN A 77 -3.06 -4.26 1.25
CA GLN A 77 -3.27 -5.50 1.97
C GLN A 77 -4.62 -6.09 1.56
N PHE A 78 -4.60 -7.22 0.86
CA PHE A 78 -5.82 -7.91 0.45
C PHE A 78 -6.31 -8.88 1.53
N SER A 79 -7.63 -9.10 1.55
CA SER A 79 -8.25 -10.14 2.40
C SER A 79 -8.18 -11.55 1.82
N SER A 80 -7.68 -11.67 0.59
CA SER A 80 -7.52 -12.92 -0.15
C SER A 80 -6.46 -12.77 -1.22
N THR A 81 -5.98 -13.89 -1.77
CA THR A 81 -4.98 -13.89 -2.84
C THR A 81 -5.54 -13.28 -4.13
N PRO A 82 -4.93 -12.21 -4.69
CA PRO A 82 -5.35 -11.65 -5.96
C PRO A 82 -4.99 -12.57 -7.13
N ASN A 83 -5.86 -12.63 -8.15
CA ASN A 83 -5.59 -13.37 -9.39
C ASN A 83 -4.82 -12.52 -10.42
N GLN A 84 -5.08 -11.21 -10.45
CA GLN A 84 -4.50 -10.31 -11.45
C GLN A 84 -4.33 -8.91 -10.87
N LEU A 85 -3.24 -8.26 -11.27
CA LEU A 85 -3.02 -6.83 -11.09
C LEU A 85 -2.95 -6.16 -12.47
N THR A 86 -3.63 -5.03 -12.62
CA THR A 86 -3.58 -4.18 -13.81
C THR A 86 -3.30 -2.76 -13.39
N TYR A 87 -2.35 -2.11 -14.06
CA TYR A 87 -1.95 -0.73 -13.79
C TYR A 87 -1.54 -0.02 -15.08
N THR A 88 -1.44 1.30 -15.01
CA THR A 88 -0.87 2.14 -16.06
C THR A 88 0.22 3.00 -15.43
N ILE A 89 1.39 3.04 -16.06
CA ILE A 89 2.51 3.88 -15.63
C ILE A 89 2.71 4.98 -16.65
N LYS A 90 3.05 6.17 -16.14
CA LYS A 90 3.48 7.31 -16.94
C LYS A 90 4.79 7.80 -16.33
N ALA A 91 5.77 8.14 -17.18
CA ALA A 91 6.96 8.84 -16.73
C ALA A 91 7.37 9.90 -17.75
N SER A 92 7.90 11.01 -17.25
CA SER A 92 8.55 12.05 -18.04
C SER A 92 10.06 11.99 -17.77
N ALA A 93 10.77 11.25 -18.61
CA ALA A 93 12.24 11.24 -18.72
C ALA A 93 13.05 10.88 -17.46
N THR A 94 13.33 9.59 -17.26
CA THR A 94 14.63 9.11 -16.73
C THR A 94 14.91 7.70 -17.27
N THR A 95 16.12 7.48 -17.81
CA THR A 95 16.61 6.18 -18.30
C THR A 95 17.28 5.34 -17.20
N THR A 96 17.27 5.82 -15.96
CA THR A 96 18.01 5.22 -14.83
C THR A 96 17.14 4.81 -13.66
N SER A 97 15.82 5.01 -13.74
CA SER A 97 14.87 4.70 -12.67
C SER A 97 14.19 3.36 -12.95
N SER A 98 13.87 2.61 -11.90
CA SER A 98 13.10 1.36 -11.99
C SER A 98 11.78 1.47 -11.24
N PHE A 99 10.70 0.97 -11.83
CA PHE A 99 9.44 0.74 -11.13
C PHE A 99 9.31 -0.75 -10.81
N LEU A 100 9.19 -1.07 -9.52
CA LEU A 100 9.03 -2.44 -9.04
C LEU A 100 7.56 -2.73 -8.72
N VAL A 101 7.12 -3.91 -9.12
CA VAL A 101 5.89 -4.53 -8.61
C VAL A 101 6.31 -5.70 -7.75
N GLU A 102 5.89 -5.69 -6.50
CA GLU A 102 6.28 -6.69 -5.52
C GLU A 102 5.05 -7.25 -4.82
N GLU A 103 5.16 -8.50 -4.37
CA GLU A 103 4.14 -9.15 -3.57
C GLU A 103 4.74 -9.74 -2.28
N SER A 104 3.90 -9.87 -1.26
CA SER A 104 4.29 -10.46 0.01
C SER A 104 3.11 -11.18 0.66
N SER A 105 3.38 -12.32 1.28
CA SER A 105 2.41 -13.06 2.10
C SER A 105 2.47 -12.69 3.58
N ASN A 106 3.50 -11.97 4.01
CA ASN A 106 3.78 -11.68 5.41
C ASN A 106 4.08 -10.20 5.71
N GLY A 107 4.15 -9.35 4.68
CA GLY A 107 4.44 -7.92 4.79
C GLY A 107 5.89 -7.57 5.11
N THR A 108 6.81 -8.56 5.20
CA THR A 108 8.22 -8.34 5.55
C THR A 108 9.19 -8.83 4.49
N THR A 109 8.88 -9.94 3.83
CA THR A 109 9.65 -10.46 2.70
C THR A 109 8.87 -10.22 1.42
N TRP A 110 9.50 -9.54 0.48
CA TRP A 110 8.89 -9.13 -0.78
C TRP A 110 9.54 -9.86 -1.95
N LEU A 111 8.71 -10.36 -2.85
CA LEU A 111 9.12 -10.97 -4.11
C LEU A 111 8.83 -9.99 -5.25
N THR A 112 9.84 -9.68 -6.06
CA THR A 112 9.65 -8.88 -7.27
C THR A 112 8.92 -9.69 -8.35
N VAL A 113 7.73 -9.24 -8.71
CA VAL A 113 6.88 -9.80 -9.77
C VAL A 113 7.14 -9.11 -11.11
N ASN A 114 7.46 -7.82 -11.08
CA ASN A 114 7.86 -7.07 -12.27
C ASN A 114 8.91 -6.02 -11.93
N ASN A 115 9.84 -5.77 -12.86
CA ASN A 115 10.82 -4.70 -12.77
C ASN A 115 10.88 -3.96 -14.10
N ILE A 116 10.34 -2.74 -14.12
CA ILE A 116 10.24 -1.89 -15.31
C ILE A 116 11.37 -0.87 -15.24
N THR A 117 12.41 -1.07 -16.06
CA THR A 117 13.56 -0.16 -16.20
C THR A 117 13.49 0.71 -17.45
N THR A 118 12.60 0.35 -18.39
CA THR A 118 12.31 1.11 -19.60
C THR A 118 10.82 1.06 -19.86
N LEU A 119 10.17 2.23 -19.96
CA LEU A 119 8.80 2.29 -20.46
C LEU A 119 8.77 2.02 -21.97
N PRO A 120 7.80 1.24 -22.47
CA PRO A 120 7.62 1.01 -23.90
C PRO A 120 7.25 2.30 -24.66
#